data_AF-A0A085GCJ8-F1
#
_entry.id   AF-A0A085GCJ8-F1
#
_cell.length_a   1.000
_cell.length_b   1.000
_cell.length_c   1.000
_cell.angle_alpha   90.00
_cell.angle_beta   90.00
_cell.angle_gamma   90.00
#
_symmetry.space_group_name_H-M   'P 1'
#
loop_
_entity.id
_entity.type
_entity.pdbx_description
1 polymer ?
#
loop_
_entity_poly.entity_id
_entity_poly.type
_entity_poly.pdbx_seq_one_letter_code
_entity_poly.pdbx_strand_id
1 'polypeptide(L)'
;MKIGRVGEAPDYRFSLANERTFLAWIRTALGFLAAGVGLDQLAPDLATPLVREIVALLLCLFAGVLAVYGYLRWLRNEKAMRLKQDLPYTRSLKAISLVMTLVAAAVMVMVIYGR
;
A
#
# COMPACT_ATOMS: atom_id res chain seq x y z
N MET A 1 -14.38 -2.39 -15.55
CA MET A 1 -14.44 -3.86 -15.33
C MET A 1 -15.81 -4.20 -14.73
N LYS A 2 -16.70 -4.88 -15.46
CA LYS A 2 -18.10 -5.17 -15.05
C LYS A 2 -18.14 -6.30 -14.01
N ILE A 3 -17.87 -5.97 -12.76
CA ILE A 3 -17.95 -6.92 -11.62
C ILE A 3 -19.41 -7.21 -11.22
N GLY A 4 -20.36 -6.36 -11.60
CA GLY A 4 -21.78 -6.50 -11.27
C GLY A 4 -22.53 -7.62 -12.01
N ARG A 5 -21.88 -8.40 -12.89
CA ARG A 5 -22.53 -9.48 -13.67
C ARG A 5 -22.05 -10.90 -13.33
N VAL A 6 -21.17 -11.06 -12.33
CA VAL A 6 -20.58 -12.38 -12.01
C VAL A 6 -20.98 -12.80 -10.60
N GLY A 7 -21.67 -13.94 -10.49
CA GLY A 7 -21.98 -14.63 -9.24
C GLY A 7 -23.22 -14.12 -8.49
N GLU A 8 -23.57 -14.85 -7.44
CA GLU A 8 -24.58 -14.44 -6.45
C GLU A 8 -24.03 -13.26 -5.64
N ALA A 9 -24.88 -12.30 -5.26
CA ALA A 9 -24.44 -11.15 -4.50
C ALA A 9 -23.81 -11.63 -3.17
N PRO A 10 -22.53 -11.30 -2.89
CA PRO A 10 -21.90 -11.71 -1.64
C PRO A 10 -22.63 -11.03 -0.47
N ASP A 11 -22.79 -11.76 0.64
CA ASP A 11 -23.43 -11.23 1.83
C ASP A 11 -22.75 -9.91 2.26
N TYR A 12 -23.58 -8.88 2.44
CA TYR A 12 -23.18 -7.49 2.68
C TYR A 12 -22.18 -7.36 3.83
N ARG A 13 -22.27 -8.23 4.84
CA ARG A 13 -21.35 -8.22 5.99
C ARG A 13 -19.91 -8.53 5.60
N PHE A 14 -19.69 -9.43 4.65
CA PHE A 14 -18.35 -9.76 4.16
C PHE A 14 -17.80 -8.69 3.21
N SER A 15 -18.66 -8.05 2.41
CA SER A 15 -18.29 -6.86 1.61
C SER A 15 -17.81 -5.72 2.52
N LEU A 16 -18.57 -5.40 3.57
CA LEU A 16 -18.23 -4.35 4.52
C LEU A 16 -16.89 -4.63 5.25
N ALA A 17 -16.61 -5.89 5.56
CA ALA A 17 -15.32 -6.29 6.16
C ALA A 17 -14.14 -6.08 5.19
N ASN A 18 -14.33 -6.39 3.91
CA ASN A 18 -13.34 -6.17 2.86
C ASN A 18 -13.10 -4.66 2.63
N GLU A 19 -14.16 -3.86 2.62
CA GLU A 19 -14.08 -2.39 2.54
C GLU A 19 -13.31 -1.78 3.71
N ARG A 20 -13.56 -2.21 4.96
CA ARG A 20 -12.78 -1.74 6.12
C ARG A 20 -11.29 -2.04 5.98
N THR A 21 -10.96 -3.21 5.44
CA THR A 21 -9.57 -3.58 5.19
C THR A 21 -8.97 -2.69 4.10
N PHE A 22 -9.71 -2.43 3.03
CA PHE A 22 -9.32 -1.50 1.97
C PHE A 22 -9.07 -0.08 2.52
N LEU A 23 -9.98 0.46 3.33
CA LEU A 23 -9.82 1.77 3.96
C LEU A 23 -8.62 1.83 4.91
N ALA A 24 -8.28 0.72 5.59
CA ALA A 24 -7.05 0.64 6.36
C ALA A 24 -5.80 0.75 5.48
N TRP A 25 -5.78 0.10 4.29
CA TRP A 25 -4.68 0.24 3.32
C TRP A 25 -4.55 1.68 2.80
N ILE A 26 -5.67 2.31 2.44
CA ILE A 26 -5.66 3.71 1.98
C ILE A 26 -5.14 4.66 3.06
N ARG A 27 -5.52 4.46 4.32
CA ARG A 27 -4.99 5.23 5.44
C ARG A 27 -3.48 5.09 5.59
N THR A 28 -2.94 3.87 5.46
CA THR A 28 -1.47 3.68 5.51
C THR A 28 -0.77 4.36 4.33
N ALA A 29 -1.33 4.24 3.12
CA ALA A 29 -0.80 4.92 1.93
C ALA A 29 -0.76 6.43 2.12
N LEU A 30 -1.84 7.03 2.61
CA LEU A 30 -1.91 8.47 2.91
C LEU A 30 -0.89 8.89 3.96
N GLY A 31 -0.65 8.06 4.99
CA GLY A 31 0.39 8.32 5.99
C GLY A 31 1.79 8.39 5.37
N PHE A 32 2.13 7.47 4.47
CA PHE A 32 3.41 7.49 3.75
C PHE A 32 3.53 8.68 2.79
N LEU A 33 2.44 9.03 2.11
CA LEU A 33 2.41 10.20 1.23
C LEU A 33 2.64 11.49 2.02
N ALA A 34 1.93 11.65 3.15
CA ALA A 34 2.10 12.79 4.04
C ALA A 34 3.52 12.85 4.63
N ALA A 35 4.11 11.71 4.99
CA ALA A 35 5.48 11.64 5.45
C ALA A 35 6.49 12.06 4.36
N GLY A 36 6.31 11.61 3.11
CA GLY A 36 7.17 12.00 1.99
C GLY A 36 7.12 13.50 1.70
N VAL A 37 5.92 14.08 1.63
CA VAL A 37 5.72 15.52 1.43
C VAL A 37 6.21 16.32 2.63
N GLY A 38 5.95 15.84 3.85
CA GLY A 38 6.39 16.49 5.08
C GLY A 38 7.90 16.49 5.23
N LEU A 39 8.59 15.44 4.78
CA LEU A 39 10.05 15.37 4.80
C LEU A 39 10.69 16.40 3.84
N ASP A 40 10.09 16.65 2.69
CA ASP A 40 10.61 17.67 1.77
C ASP A 40 10.36 19.10 2.29
N GLN A 41 9.22 19.34 2.94
CA GLN A 41 8.80 20.69 3.37
C GLN A 41 9.29 21.09 4.78
N LEU A 42 9.28 20.19 5.76
CA LEU A 42 9.59 20.51 7.17
C LEU A 42 11.04 20.21 7.57
N ALA A 43 11.79 19.48 6.75
CA ALA A 43 13.08 18.92 7.11
C ALA A 43 14.20 19.27 6.11
N PRO A 44 14.40 20.56 5.76
CA PRO A 44 15.36 20.92 4.73
C PRO A 44 16.82 20.63 5.10
N ASP A 45 17.17 20.69 6.39
CA ASP A 45 18.54 20.54 6.91
C ASP A 45 18.91 19.10 7.33
N LEU A 46 17.99 18.14 7.19
CA LEU A 46 18.18 16.77 7.73
C LEU A 46 19.10 15.89 6.88
N ALA A 47 19.35 16.23 5.62
CA ALA A 47 20.24 15.49 4.71
C ALA A 47 20.72 16.39 3.55
N THR A 48 21.62 15.86 2.72
CA THR A 48 21.93 16.48 1.42
C THR A 48 20.66 16.63 0.58
N PRO A 49 20.51 17.71 -0.21
CA PRO A 49 19.30 17.99 -0.98
C PRO A 49 18.88 16.80 -1.87
N LEU A 50 19.87 16.13 -2.47
CA LEU A 50 19.65 14.97 -3.35
C LEU A 50 19.05 13.76 -2.60
N VAL A 51 19.54 13.47 -1.38
CA VAL A 51 19.06 12.32 -0.59
C VAL A 51 17.64 12.56 -0.11
N ARG A 52 17.34 13.79 0.34
CA ARG A 52 15.99 14.17 0.76
C ARG A 52 14.97 14.00 -0.37
N GLU A 53 15.28 14.51 -1.56
CA GLU A 53 14.42 14.42 -2.73
C GLU A 53 14.14 12.96 -3.10
N ILE A 54 15.16 12.10 -3.10
CA ILE A 54 14.97 10.69 -3.44
C ILE A 54 14.18 9.95 -2.35
N VAL A 55 14.39 10.24 -1.07
CA VAL A 55 13.60 9.64 0.02
C VAL A 55 12.13 10.08 -0.08
N ALA A 56 11.87 11.36 -0.35
CA ALA A 56 10.51 11.88 -0.55
C ALA A 56 9.82 11.19 -1.75
N LEU A 57 10.53 11.07 -2.88
CA LEU A 57 10.03 10.35 -4.07
C LEU A 57 9.76 8.87 -3.78
N LEU A 58 10.64 8.18 -3.06
CA LEU A 58 10.46 6.78 -2.67
C LEU A 58 9.24 6.59 -1.77
N LEU A 59 9.03 7.47 -0.78
CA LEU A 59 7.86 7.45 0.10
C LEU A 59 6.56 7.68 -0.68
N CYS A 60 6.56 8.63 -1.62
CA CYS A 60 5.42 8.90 -2.49
C CYS A 60 5.12 7.71 -3.43
N LEU A 61 6.15 7.11 -4.03
CA LEU A 61 5.99 5.92 -4.88
C LEU A 61 5.44 4.74 -4.06
N PHE A 62 5.96 4.53 -2.85
CA PHE A 62 5.50 3.48 -1.96
C PHE A 62 4.03 3.67 -1.53
N ALA A 63 3.61 4.90 -1.24
CA ALA A 63 2.22 5.24 -1.00
C ALA A 63 1.31 4.87 -2.19
N GLY A 64 1.73 5.19 -3.42
CA GLY A 64 1.01 4.83 -4.63
C GLY A 64 0.87 3.31 -4.80
N VAL A 65 1.96 2.56 -4.59
CA VAL A 65 1.96 1.10 -4.66
C VAL A 65 1.03 0.49 -3.61
N LEU A 66 1.05 0.98 -2.36
CA LEU A 66 0.15 0.55 -1.29
C LEU A 66 -1.33 0.77 -1.65
N ALA A 67 -1.66 1.93 -2.23
CA ALA A 67 -3.03 2.25 -2.64
C ALA A 67 -3.52 1.32 -3.76
N VAL A 68 -2.71 1.12 -4.81
CA VAL A 68 -3.01 0.20 -5.92
C VAL A 68 -3.16 -1.23 -5.41
N TYR A 69 -2.25 -1.66 -4.53
CA TYR A 69 -2.30 -2.99 -3.94
C TYR A 69 -3.57 -3.20 -3.10
N GLY A 70 -3.94 -2.24 -2.25
CA GLY A 70 -5.18 -2.27 -1.47
C GLY A 70 -6.40 -2.46 -2.37
N TYR A 71 -6.44 -1.76 -3.51
CA TYR A 71 -7.49 -1.90 -4.51
C TYR A 71 -7.51 -3.27 -5.18
N LEU A 72 -6.36 -3.78 -5.63
CA LEU A 72 -6.25 -5.11 -6.25
C LEU A 72 -6.62 -6.23 -5.27
N ARG A 73 -6.22 -6.10 -4.00
CA ARG A 73 -6.59 -7.01 -2.90
C ARG A 73 -8.11 -7.01 -2.70
N TRP A 74 -8.74 -5.83 -2.66
CA TRP A 74 -10.18 -5.69 -2.54
C TRP A 74 -10.89 -6.38 -3.72
N LEU A 75 -10.47 -6.11 -4.96
CA LEU A 75 -11.03 -6.73 -6.17
C LEU A 75 -10.90 -8.27 -6.19
N ARG A 76 -9.75 -8.80 -5.78
CA ARG A 76 -9.51 -10.25 -5.72
C ARG A 76 -10.40 -10.93 -4.69
N ASN A 77 -10.57 -10.32 -3.52
CA ASN A 77 -11.46 -10.80 -2.47
C ASN A 77 -12.93 -10.72 -2.91
N GLU A 78 -13.36 -9.59 -3.48
CA GLU A 78 -14.70 -9.38 -4.04
C GLU A 78 -15.06 -10.47 -5.07
N LYS A 79 -14.11 -10.78 -5.97
CA LYS A 79 -14.27 -11.82 -6.98
C LYS A 79 -14.36 -13.22 -6.35
N ALA A 80 -13.49 -13.56 -5.40
CA ALA A 80 -13.51 -14.87 -4.73
C ALA A 80 -14.82 -15.09 -3.94
N MET A 81 -15.31 -14.04 -3.26
CA MET A 81 -16.58 -14.08 -2.52
C MET A 81 -17.78 -14.29 -3.45
N ARG A 82 -17.82 -13.63 -4.62
CA ARG A 82 -18.86 -13.84 -5.65
C ARG A 82 -18.86 -15.25 -6.25
N LEU A 83 -17.70 -15.89 -6.32
CA LEU A 83 -17.51 -17.23 -6.90
C LEU A 83 -17.56 -18.37 -5.86
N LYS A 84 -17.85 -18.08 -4.57
CA LYS A 84 -17.79 -19.05 -3.46
C LYS A 84 -16.48 -19.86 -3.43
N GLN A 85 -15.37 -19.23 -3.80
CA GLN A 85 -14.03 -19.86 -3.81
C GLN A 85 -13.28 -19.54 -2.52
N ASP A 86 -12.34 -20.42 -2.14
CA ASP A 86 -11.46 -20.20 -0.99
C ASP A 86 -10.71 -18.87 -1.11
N LEU A 87 -10.72 -18.07 -0.04
CA LEU A 87 -10.01 -16.80 -0.03
C LEU A 87 -8.50 -17.03 -0.17
N PRO A 88 -7.82 -16.46 -1.19
CA PRO A 88 -6.39 -16.62 -1.38
C PRO A 88 -5.62 -15.75 -0.37
N TYR A 89 -5.53 -16.21 0.89
CA TYR A 89 -5.03 -15.40 2.00
C TYR A 89 -3.49 -15.41 2.12
N THR A 90 -2.82 -16.47 1.64
CA THR A 90 -1.47 -16.83 2.09
C THR A 90 -0.31 -16.13 1.38
N ARG A 91 -0.44 -15.77 0.09
CA ARG A 91 0.70 -15.25 -0.71
C ARG A 91 0.88 -13.73 -0.59
N SER A 92 -0.22 -13.01 -0.47
CA SER A 92 -0.27 -11.55 -0.32
C SER A 92 0.47 -11.04 0.91
N LEU A 93 0.36 -11.73 2.05
CA LEU A 93 0.99 -11.31 3.30
C LEU A 93 2.52 -11.36 3.21
N LYS A 94 3.06 -12.42 2.60
CA LYS A 94 4.50 -12.56 2.34
C LYS A 94 5.01 -11.49 1.38
N ALA A 95 4.26 -11.20 0.31
CA ALA A 95 4.64 -10.17 -0.65
C ALA A 95 4.71 -8.78 -0.01
N ILE A 96 3.73 -8.41 0.81
CA ILE A 96 3.74 -7.12 1.52
C ILE A 96 4.93 -7.02 2.47
N SER A 97 5.15 -8.05 3.28
CA SER A 97 6.26 -8.04 4.24
C SER A 97 7.60 -7.88 3.53
N LEU A 98 7.80 -8.59 2.42
CA LEU A 98 9.02 -8.49 1.63
C LEU A 98 9.21 -7.09 1.05
N VAL A 99 8.16 -6.52 0.44
CA VAL A 99 8.22 -5.18 -0.15
C VAL A 99 8.48 -4.13 0.93
N MET A 100 7.82 -4.22 2.09
CA MET A 100 8.09 -3.31 3.22
C MET A 100 9.54 -3.41 3.71
N THR A 101 10.07 -4.62 3.88
CA THR A 101 11.46 -4.83 4.30
C THR A 101 12.44 -4.26 3.27
N LEU A 102 12.20 -4.45 1.98
CA LEU A 102 13.04 -3.90 0.91
C LEU A 102 13.02 -2.37 0.88
N VAL A 103 11.85 -1.75 1.03
CA VAL A 103 11.73 -0.29 1.07
C VAL A 103 12.41 0.28 2.32
N ALA A 104 12.20 -0.32 3.48
CA ALA A 104 12.87 0.09 4.71
C ALA A 104 14.40 -0.05 4.60
N ALA A 105 14.89 -1.15 4.03
CA ALA A 105 16.32 -1.35 3.79
C ALA A 105 16.89 -0.32 2.81
N ALA A 106 16.19 -0.03 1.71
CA ALA A 106 16.60 0.99 0.73
C ALA A 106 16.70 2.38 1.37
N VAL A 107 15.69 2.79 2.16
CA VAL A 107 15.71 4.06 2.89
C VAL A 107 16.86 4.11 3.90
N MET A 108 17.07 3.03 4.67
CA MET A 108 18.18 2.93 5.64
C MET A 108 19.55 3.08 4.98
N VAL A 109 19.78 2.36 3.87
CA VAL A 109 21.01 2.48 3.09
C VAL A 109 21.18 3.93 2.61
N MET A 110 20.14 4.52 2.05
CA MET A 110 20.23 5.87 1.52
C MET A 110 20.58 6.92 2.59
N VAL A 111 20.01 6.80 3.78
CA VAL A 111 20.29 7.68 4.92
C VAL A 111 21.72 7.49 5.46
N ILE A 112 22.22 6.25 5.50
CA ILE A 112 23.57 5.95 6.00
C ILE A 112 24.65 6.45 5.03
N TYR A 113 24.49 6.23 3.73
CA TYR A 113 25.46 6.64 2.70
C TYR A 113 25.28 8.11 2.27
N GLY A 114 24.15 8.73 2.60
CA GLY A 114 23.85 10.13 2.32
C GLY A 114 24.36 11.14 3.34
N ARG A 115 25.11 10.66 4.36
CA ARG A 115 25.80 11.47 5.37
C ARG A 115 27.15 11.98 4.88
#